data_AF-A0A8D8BI02-F1
#
_entry.id   AF-A0A8D8BI02-F1
#
_cell.length_a   1.000
_cell.length_b   1.000
_cell.length_c   1.000
_cell.angle_alpha   90.00
_cell.angle_beta   90.00
_cell.angle_gamma   90.00
#
_symmetry.space_group_name_H-M   'P 1'
#
loop_
_entity.id
_entity.type
_entity.pdbx_description
1 polymer ?
#
loop_
_entity_poly.entity_id
_entity_poly.type
_entity_poly.pdbx_seq_one_letter_code
_entity_poly.pdbx_strand_id
1 'polypeptide(L)'
;MDILGLMMLWDILKDVISIAKKELLYLIPFGPAGWLAGITYINRQNRTSAMRTLDKCKRNMVEKGHKMYLYPEGTRFPERGMLPFKKGGFHTAIQAGVPIIP
;
A
#
# COMPACT_ATOMS: atom_id res chain seq x y z
N MET A 1 8.53 4.47 2.04
CA MET A 1 7.66 4.00 3.14
C MET A 1 8.16 4.67 4.39
N ASP A 2 7.53 5.79 4.72
CA ASP A 2 7.69 6.44 6.02
C ASP A 2 6.86 5.67 7.04
N ILE A 3 7.55 4.92 7.89
CA ILE A 3 6.93 4.10 8.93
C ILE A 3 6.23 5.01 9.95
N LEU A 4 6.78 6.20 10.21
CA LEU A 4 6.19 7.19 11.12
C LEU A 4 4.83 7.68 10.61
N GLY A 5 4.75 8.02 9.32
CA GLY A 5 3.49 8.44 8.68
C GLY A 5 2.45 7.31 8.71
N LEU A 6 2.88 6.07 8.46
CA LEU A 6 2.02 4.90 8.58
C LEU A 6 1.46 4.74 10.00
N MET A 7 2.30 4.90 11.04
CA MET A 7 1.87 4.79 12.43
C MET A 7 0.87 5.89 12.82
N MET A 8 1.09 7.13 12.39
CA MET A 8 0.16 8.23 12.63
C MET A 8 -1.18 8.01 11.92
N LEU A 9 -1.15 7.59 10.66
CA LEU A 9 -2.36 7.32 9.88
C LEU A 9 -3.11 6.09 10.36
N TRP A 10 -2.45 5.11 10.97
CA TRP A 10 -3.13 3.93 11.50
C TRP A 10 -4.12 4.31 12.60
N ASP A 11 -3.71 5.19 13.52
CA ASP A 11 -4.58 5.66 14.61
C ASP A 11 -5.83 6.40 14.07
N ILE A 12 -5.64 7.16 13.00
CA ILE A 12 -6.70 7.98 12.38
C ILE A 12 -7.62 7.14 11.49
N LEU A 13 -7.06 6.31 10.61
CA LEU A 13 -7.82 5.74 9.51
C LEU A 13 -8.52 4.43 9.85
N LYS A 14 -8.06 3.64 10.84
CA LYS A 14 -8.56 2.30 11.26
C LYS A 14 -8.86 1.33 10.09
N ASP A 15 -8.36 0.09 10.16
CA ASP A 15 -8.55 -0.94 9.12
C ASP A 15 -7.98 -0.58 7.72
N VAL A 16 -6.76 -0.06 7.69
CA VAL A 16 -6.06 0.33 6.46
C VAL A 16 -5.17 -0.78 5.93
N ILE A 17 -5.42 -1.20 4.69
CA ILE A 17 -4.52 -2.04 3.90
C ILE A 17 -3.44 -1.15 3.29
N SER A 18 -2.24 -1.20 3.84
CA SER A 18 -1.08 -0.52 3.27
C SER A 18 -0.32 -1.42 2.30
N ILE A 19 0.16 -0.86 1.18
CA ILE A 19 0.94 -1.64 0.19
C ILE A 19 2.44 -1.43 0.39
N ALA A 20 3.12 -2.39 1.01
CA ALA A 20 4.56 -2.33 1.29
C ALA A 20 5.39 -3.18 0.32
N LYS A 21 6.70 -2.88 0.23
CA LYS A 21 7.67 -3.70 -0.53
C LYS A 21 7.79 -5.08 0.15
N LYS A 22 7.85 -6.15 -0.66
CA LYS A 22 8.14 -7.51 -0.15
C LYS A 22 9.41 -7.58 0.71
N GLU A 23 10.42 -6.77 0.41
CA GLU A 23 11.66 -6.65 1.20
C GLU A 23 11.40 -6.26 2.67
N LEU A 24 10.37 -5.44 2.96
CA LEU A 24 10.04 -5.05 4.34
C LEU A 24 9.50 -6.21 5.18
N LEU A 25 8.96 -7.26 4.57
CA LEU A 25 8.47 -8.42 5.29
C LEU A 25 9.61 -9.14 6.05
N TYR A 26 10.83 -9.10 5.50
CA TYR A 26 12.00 -9.77 6.09
C TYR A 26 12.68 -8.93 7.18
N LEU A 27 12.26 -7.67 7.38
CA LEU A 27 12.83 -6.80 8.39
C LEU A 27 12.15 -7.03 9.74
N ILE A 28 12.79 -7.77 10.66
CA ILE A 28 12.26 -8.00 12.01
C ILE A 28 12.57 -6.77 12.89
N PRO A 29 11.62 -6.28 13.72
CA PRO A 29 10.28 -6.81 14.01
C PRO A 29 9.14 -6.27 13.12
N PHE A 30 9.42 -5.32 12.22
CA PHE A 30 8.39 -4.55 11.50
C PHE A 30 7.63 -5.35 10.43
N GLY A 31 8.26 -6.34 9.81
CA GLY A 31 7.68 -7.17 8.76
C GLY A 31 6.51 -8.04 9.26
N PRO A 32 6.73 -8.91 10.27
CA PRO A 32 5.67 -9.71 10.87
C PRO A 32 4.57 -8.86 11.51
N ALA A 33 4.94 -7.76 12.19
CA ALA A 33 3.98 -6.82 12.77
C ALA A 33 3.07 -6.18 11.70
N GLY A 34 3.67 -5.75 10.58
CA GLY A 34 2.92 -5.25 9.43
C GLY A 34 2.02 -6.30 8.79
N TRP A 35 2.45 -7.56 8.75
CA TRP A 35 1.61 -8.64 8.23
C TRP A 35 0.37 -8.88 9.10
N LEU A 36 0.54 -8.89 10.43
CA LEU A 36 -0.58 -8.96 11.39
C LEU A 36 -1.49 -7.75 11.32
N ALA A 37 -0.94 -6.57 10.98
CA ALA A 37 -1.67 -5.33 10.78
C ALA A 37 -2.53 -5.29 9.50
N GLY A 38 -2.43 -6.30 8.62
CA GLY A 38 -3.12 -6.30 7.32
C GLY A 38 -2.36 -5.57 6.20
N ILE A 39 -1.07 -5.27 6.39
CA ILE A 39 -0.22 -4.73 5.32
C ILE A 39 -0.04 -5.79 4.25
N THR A 40 -0.38 -5.42 3.01
CA THR A 40 -0.20 -6.30 1.87
C THR A 40 1.13 -6.02 1.20
N TYR A 41 1.97 -7.05 1.12
CA TYR A 41 3.29 -6.95 0.53
C TYR A 41 3.26 -7.25 -0.97
N ILE A 42 3.84 -6.35 -1.76
CA ILE A 42 3.90 -6.49 -3.22
C ILE A 42 5.35 -6.66 -3.69
N ASN A 43 5.55 -7.62 -4.59
CA ASN A 43 6.82 -7.76 -5.30
C ASN A 43 6.77 -6.93 -6.59
N ARG A 44 7.48 -5.79 -6.60
CA ARG A 44 7.50 -4.87 -7.74
C ARG A 44 8.33 -5.39 -8.93
N GLN A 45 9.22 -6.36 -8.71
CA GLN A 45 9.99 -6.97 -9.79
C GLN A 45 9.16 -7.91 -10.66
N ASN A 46 8.07 -8.47 -10.10
CA ASN A 46 7.18 -9.38 -10.83
C ASN A 46 5.80 -8.76 -11.01
N ARG A 47 5.58 -8.17 -12.20
CA ARG A 47 4.35 -7.46 -12.58
C ARG A 47 3.09 -8.33 -12.44
N THR A 48 3.16 -9.61 -12.78
CA THR A 48 2.03 -10.55 -12.66
C THR A 48 1.65 -10.77 -11.20
N SER A 49 2.65 -10.96 -10.34
CA SER A 49 2.41 -11.11 -8.90
C SER A 49 1.82 -9.84 -8.28
N ALA A 50 2.31 -8.68 -8.72
CA ALA A 50 1.81 -7.39 -8.28
C ALA A 50 0.34 -7.19 -8.65
N MET A 51 -0.04 -7.53 -9.88
CA MET A 51 -1.43 -7.42 -10.34
C MET A 51 -2.36 -8.32 -9.51
N ARG A 52 -1.99 -9.59 -9.29
CA ARG A 52 -2.78 -10.53 -8.48
C ARG A 52 -3.01 -10.02 -7.05
N THR A 53 -1.99 -9.41 -6.45
CA THR A 53 -2.08 -8.83 -5.12
C THR A 53 -3.02 -7.62 -5.11
N LEU A 54 -2.92 -6.73 -6.12
CA LEU A 54 -3.83 -5.60 -6.27
C LEU A 54 -5.28 -6.04 -6.50
N ASP A 55 -5.52 -7.11 -7.25
CA ASP A 55 -6.87 -7.67 -7.44
C ASP A 55 -7.45 -8.27 -6.15
N LYS A 56 -6.60 -8.84 -5.28
CA LYS A 56 -7.02 -9.25 -3.93
C LYS A 56 -7.37 -8.04 -3.07
N CYS A 57 -6.54 -7.00 -3.07
CA CYS A 57 -6.82 -5.75 -2.35
C CYS A 57 -8.12 -5.11 -2.86
N LYS A 58 -8.35 -5.10 -4.17
CA LYS A 58 -9.60 -4.62 -4.80
C LYS A 58 -10.81 -5.35 -4.24
N ARG A 59 -10.80 -6.68 -4.25
CA ARG A 59 -11.91 -7.49 -3.69
C ARG A 59 -12.13 -7.20 -2.21
N ASN A 60 -11.07 -7.16 -1.42
CA ASN A 60 -11.16 -6.83 0.01
C ASN A 60 -11.73 -5.42 0.26
N MET A 61 -11.39 -4.45 -0.59
CA MET A 61 -11.87 -3.08 -0.49
C MET A 61 -13.37 -2.98 -0.83
N VAL A 62 -13.83 -3.72 -1.85
CA VAL A 62 -15.24 -3.75 -2.27
C VAL A 62 -16.12 -4.59 -1.32
N GLU A 63 -15.66 -5.78 -0.92
CA GLU A 63 -16.44 -6.72 -0.13
C GLU A 63 -16.45 -6.39 1.37
N LYS A 64 -15.33 -5.87 1.90
CA LYS A 64 -15.15 -5.62 3.35
C LYS A 64 -15.01 -4.15 3.70
N GLY A 65 -15.02 -3.25 2.72
CA GLY A 65 -14.89 -1.81 2.96
C GLY A 65 -13.51 -1.38 3.47
N HIS A 66 -12.47 -2.20 3.29
CA HIS A 66 -11.12 -1.86 3.77
C HIS A 66 -10.54 -0.67 3.01
N LYS A 67 -9.88 0.24 3.72
CA LYS A 67 -9.26 1.42 3.13
C LYS A 67 -7.88 1.05 2.59
N MET A 68 -7.53 1.52 1.40
CA MET A 68 -6.20 1.27 0.83
C MET A 68 -5.33 2.51 0.96
N TYR A 69 -4.14 2.35 1.55
CA TYR A 69 -3.14 3.41 1.66
C TYR A 69 -1.92 3.09 0.81
N LEU A 70 -1.54 4.04 -0.05
CA LEU A 70 -0.43 3.87 -0.98
C LEU A 70 0.36 5.16 -1.12
N TYR A 71 1.68 5.02 -1.14
CA TYR A 71 2.56 6.09 -1.59
C TYR A 71 2.77 5.93 -3.10
N PRO A 72 2.26 6.84 -3.95
CA PRO A 72 2.32 6.70 -5.40
C PRO A 72 3.77 6.72 -5.91
N GLU A 73 4.66 7.33 -5.15
CA GLU A 73 6.08 7.43 -5.37
C GLU A 73 6.83 6.13 -5.07
N GLY A 74 6.44 5.49 -3.97
CA GLY A 74 6.89 4.16 -3.57
C GLY A 74 8.33 4.06 -3.05
N THR A 75 9.11 5.15 -3.02
CA THR A 75 10.46 5.24 -2.45
C THR A 75 10.54 6.52 -1.62
N ARG A 76 11.31 6.52 -0.53
CA ARG A 76 11.57 7.75 0.24
C ARG A 76 12.57 8.59 -0.55
N PHE A 77 12.21 9.81 -0.88
CA PHE A 77 13.06 10.72 -1.63
C PHE A 77 13.99 11.49 -0.65
N PRO A 78 15.31 11.60 -0.92
CA PRO A 78 16.24 12.27 0.01
C PRO A 78 16.44 13.78 -0.24
N GLU A 79 15.95 14.36 -1.34
CA GLU A 79 16.18 15.77 -1.68
C GLU A 79 14.92 16.46 -2.25
N ARG A 80 14.85 17.79 -2.29
CA ARG A 80 13.61 18.54 -2.59
C ARG A 80 13.02 18.22 -3.98
N GLY A 81 11.90 17.50 -4.03
CA GLY A 81 11.08 17.24 -5.23
C GLY A 81 10.04 16.12 -5.05
N MET A 82 9.18 15.89 -6.05
CA MET A 82 8.30 14.71 -6.15
C MET A 82 8.77 13.83 -7.32
N LEU A 83 9.01 12.53 -7.09
CA LEU A 83 9.23 11.57 -8.17
C LEU A 83 7.92 11.29 -8.93
N PRO A 84 8.02 10.80 -10.17
CA PRO A 84 6.86 10.41 -10.97
C PRO A 84 5.96 9.40 -10.26
N PHE A 85 4.67 9.72 -10.22
CA PHE A 85 3.66 8.86 -9.61
C PHE A 85 3.43 7.58 -10.42
N LYS A 86 3.37 6.45 -9.71
CA LYS A 86 3.07 5.16 -10.33
C LYS A 86 1.57 4.97 -10.51
N LYS A 87 1.17 4.65 -11.74
CA LYS A 87 -0.24 4.47 -12.17
C LYS A 87 -0.97 3.29 -11.50
N GLY A 88 -0.25 2.30 -10.98
CA GLY A 88 -0.83 1.03 -10.54
C GLY A 88 -1.87 1.18 -9.43
N GLY A 89 -1.58 1.99 -8.40
CA GLY A 89 -2.50 2.22 -7.28
C GLY A 89 -3.79 2.93 -7.70
N PHE A 90 -3.65 3.96 -8.53
CA PHE A 90 -4.79 4.71 -9.08
C PHE A 90 -5.68 3.85 -9.98
N HIS A 91 -5.08 2.99 -10.80
CA HIS A 91 -5.84 2.09 -11.66
C HIS A 91 -6.69 1.11 -10.85
N THR A 92 -6.15 0.58 -9.74
CA THR A 92 -6.92 -0.25 -8.81
C THR A 92 -8.08 0.51 -8.18
N ALA A 93 -7.87 1.76 -7.75
CA ALA A 93 -8.93 2.58 -7.15
C ALA A 93 -10.06 2.87 -8.15
N ILE A 94 -9.71 3.25 -9.38
CA ILE A 94 -10.68 3.50 -10.46
C ILE A 94 -11.45 2.22 -10.82
N GLN A 95 -10.77 1.09 -10.96
CA GLN A 95 -11.45 -0.19 -11.23
C GLN A 95 -12.35 -0.65 -10.08
N ALA A 96 -11.99 -0.32 -8.84
CA ALA A 96 -12.80 -0.65 -7.67
C ALA A 96 -13.99 0.31 -7.49
N GLY A 97 -14.05 1.42 -8.24
CA GLY A 97 -15.08 2.44 -8.08
C GLY A 97 -15.01 3.18 -6.74
N VAL A 98 -13.84 3.24 -6.10
CA VAL A 98 -13.67 3.90 -4.80
C VAL A 98 -13.16 5.34 -4.96
N PRO A 99 -13.54 6.26 -4.06
CA PRO A 99 -12.98 7.61 -4.06
C PRO A 99 -11.50 7.60 -3.67
N ILE A 100 -10.71 8.42 -4.36
CA ILE A 100 -9.28 8.63 -4.06
C ILE A 100 -9.15 9.90 -3.21
N ILE A 101 -8.55 9.77 -2.03
CA ILE A 101 -8.26 10.90 -1.14
C ILE A 101 -6.75 11.18 -1.23
N PRO A 102 -6.34 12.40 -1.65
CA PRO A 102 -4.92 12.76 -1.78
C PRO A 102 -4.24 12.94 -0.42
#